data_AF-A0A2H9RPW7-F1
#
_entry.id   AF-A0A2H9RPW7-F1
#
_cell.length_a   1.000
_cell.length_b   1.000
_cell.length_c   1.000
_cell.angle_alpha   90.00
_cell.angle_beta   90.00
_cell.angle_gamma   90.00
#
_symmetry.space_group_name_H-M   'P 1'
#
loop_
_entity.id
_entity.type
_entity.pdbx_description
1 polymer ?
#
loop_
_entity_poly.entity_id
_entity_poly.type
_entity_poly.pdbx_seq_one_letter_code
_entity_poly.pdbx_strand_id
1 'polypeptide(L)' 'KSKVLDLGDANLENARLCLVNSFKTTLEKALDLLGIKAPDRM' A
#
# COMPACT_ATOMS: atom_id res chain seq x y z
N LYS A 1 7.38 0.46 16.70
CA LYS A 1 5.90 0.57 16.69
C LYS A 1 5.47 0.87 15.26
N SER A 2 4.69 -0.01 14.62
CA SER A 2 4.18 0.28 13.27
C SER A 2 3.30 1.52 13.35
N LYS A 3 3.43 2.46 12.40
CA LYS A 3 2.56 3.64 12.33
C LYS A 3 1.25 3.34 11.58
N VAL A 4 1.14 2.17 10.97
CA VAL A 4 -0.01 1.78 10.14
C VAL A 4 -0.86 0.71 10.82
N LEU A 5 -0.21 -0.26 11.48
CA LEU A 5 -0.84 -1.37 12.18
C LEU A 5 -0.79 -1.14 13.70
N ASP A 6 -1.67 -1.83 14.42
CA ASP A 6 -1.74 -1.87 15.89
C ASP A 6 -2.03 -0.50 16.52
N LEU A 7 -2.94 0.27 15.90
CA LEU A 7 -3.28 1.63 16.36
C LEU A 7 -4.29 1.66 17.51
N GLY A 8 -4.99 0.56 17.77
CA GLY A 8 -6.08 0.50 18.74
C GLY A 8 -7.35 1.26 18.30
N ASP A 9 -7.30 1.93 17.15
CA ASP A 9 -8.42 2.57 16.46
C ASP A 9 -8.57 1.94 15.07
N ALA A 10 -9.59 1.10 14.92
CA ALA A 10 -9.85 0.36 13.70
C ALA A 10 -10.20 1.26 12.50
N ASN A 11 -10.85 2.41 12.72
CA ASN A 11 -11.21 3.31 11.63
C ASN A 11 -9.98 3.98 11.05
N LEU A 12 -9.11 4.48 11.93
CA LEU A 12 -7.85 5.10 11.53
C LEU A 12 -6.90 4.09 10.87
N GLU A 13 -6.85 2.87 11.40
CA GLU A 13 -6.08 1.77 10.84
C GLU A 13 -6.57 1.39 9.44
N ASN A 14 -7.88 1.20 9.25
CA ASN A 14 -8.49 0.91 7.96
C ASN A 14 -8.24 2.02 6.93
N ALA A 15 -8.33 3.28 7.34
CA ALA A 15 -8.03 4.42 6.47
C ALA A 15 -6.57 4.38 5.98
N ARG A 16 -5.62 4.06 6.86
CA ARG A 16 -4.20 3.94 6.51
C ARG A 16 -3.91 2.72 5.64
N LEU A 17 -4.54 1.58 5.93
CA LEU A 17 -4.45 0.37 5.10
C LEU A 17 -4.97 0.60 3.69
N CYS A 18 -6.12 1.27 3.55
CA CYS A 18 -6.69 1.65 2.27
C CYS A 18 -5.71 2.53 1.46
N LEU A 19 -5.06 3.47 2.14
CA LEU A 19 -4.08 4.36 1.52
C LEU A 19 -2.84 3.59 1.02
N VAL A 20 -2.30 2.69 1.85
CA VAL A 20 -1.15 1.83 1.47
C VAL A 20 -1.50 0.94 0.28
N ASN A 21 -2.68 0.31 0.27
CA ASN A 21 -3.14 -0.53 -0.84
C ASN A 21 -3.36 0.26 -2.14
N SER A 22 -3.95 1.45 -2.04
CA SER A 22 -4.13 2.34 -3.20
C SER A 22 -2.77 2.74 -3.80
N PHE A 23 -1.81 3.08 -2.94
CA PHE A 23 -0.46 3.43 -3.37
C PHE A 23 0.28 2.25 -4.02
N LYS A 24 0.19 1.05 -3.41
CA LYS A 24 0.74 -0.19 -3.95
C LYS A 24 0.24 -0.44 -5.38
N THR A 25 -1.09 -0.43 -5.55
CA THR A 25 -1.74 -0.67 -6.85
C THR A 25 -1.33 0.37 -7.89
N THR A 26 -1.16 1.63 -7.47
CA THR A 26 -0.75 2.71 -8.36
C THR A 26 0.67 2.50 -8.86
N LEU A 27 1.61 2.14 -7.97
CA LEU A 27 3.00 1.86 -8.33
C LEU A 27 3.12 0.62 -9.22
N GLU A 28 2.40 -0.45 -8.90
CA GLU A 28 2.39 -1.66 -9.72
C GLU A 28 1.96 -1.36 -11.16
N LYS A 29 0.84 -0.63 -11.33
CA LYS A 29 0.35 -0.22 -12.65
C LYS A 29 1.31 0.74 -13.36
N ALA A 30 1.91 1.68 -12.62
CA ALA A 30 2.87 2.61 -13.21
C ALA A 30 4.13 1.88 -13.72
N LEU A 31 4.64 0.92 -12.97
CA LEU A 31 5.78 0.10 -13.37
C LEU A 31 5.43 -0.80 -14.57
N ASP A 32 4.23 -1.37 -14.58
CA ASP A 32 3.73 -2.19 -15.68
C ASP A 32 3.67 -1.40 -17.00
N LEU A 33 3.21 -0.13 -16.95
CA LEU A 33 3.23 0.77 -18.10
C LEU A 33 4.64 1.08 -18.61
N LEU A 34 5.66 1.02 -17.75
CA LEU A 34 7.06 1.17 -18.12
C LEU A 34 7.70 -0.15 -18.59
N GLY A 35 6.96 -1.25 -18.62
CA GLY A 35 7.47 -2.58 -18.93
C GLY A 35 8.33 -3.19 -17.82
N ILE A 36 8.26 -2.63 -16.61
CA ILE A 36 9.00 -3.10 -15.44
C ILE A 36 8.09 -3.99 -14.62
N LYS A 37 8.47 -5.26 -14.44
CA LYS A 37 7.73 -6.17 -13.57
C LYS A 37 7.93 -5.76 -12.11
N ALA A 38 6.84 -5.35 -11.45
CA ALA A 38 6.86 -5.05 -10.02
C ALA A 38 7.16 -6.35 -9.22
N PRO A 39 8.04 -6.28 -8.20
CA PRO A 39 8.32 -7.43 -7.33
C PRO A 39 7.15 -7.72 -6.38
N ASP A 40 6.96 -8.99 -6.01
CA ASP A 40 5.89 -9.43 -5.09
C ASP A 40 6.00 -8.79 -3.70
N ARG A 41 7.22 -8.39 -3.33
CA ARG A 41 7.52 -7.60 -2.15
C ARG A 41 8.23 -6.33 -2.62
N MET A 42 7.48 -5.24 -2.68
CA MET A 42 8.07 -3.90 -2.75
C MET A 42 8.85 -3.58 -1.48
#